data_AF-A0A9N9MHV3-F1
#
_entry.id   AF-A0A9N9MHV3-F1
#
_cell.length_a   1.000
_cell.length_b   1.000
_cell.length_c   1.000
_cell.angle_alpha   90.00
_cell.angle_beta   90.00
_cell.angle_gamma   90.00
#
_symmetry.space_group_name_H-M   'P 1'
#
loop_
_entity.id
_entity.type
_entity.pdbx_description
1 polymer ?
#
loop_
_entity_poly.entity_id
_entity_poly.type
_entity_poly.pdbx_seq_one_letter_code
_entity_poly.pdbx_strand_id
1 'polypeptide(L)'
;MSQTGNCAACSLAITRKHYSILWFSCDQWNHIKCVDLSVAQLKNFEMELKKSLKKSRGDRWNCPSCLRAEVQKSQANRKSLSPVPSSVQPERNPGDLTLLDIMNKLDRMELESRELARIYNEQLEVNNKLQREIDNVNSRMLAVENELKKRNGLSGTDQSEEFYQEYYDREQHCLMEYASNFIMSLEILPWGKVSAC
;
A
#
# COMPACT_ATOMS: atom_id res chain seq x y z
N MET A 1 -1.66 18.56 34.47
CA MET A 1 -0.54 18.85 35.38
C MET A 1 0.57 19.53 34.58
N SER A 2 0.96 20.74 34.96
CA SER A 2 2.00 21.55 34.31
C SER A 2 3.39 21.00 34.69
N GLN A 3 4.01 20.25 33.78
CA GLN A 3 5.40 19.82 33.95
C GLN A 3 6.32 21.03 33.73
N THR A 4 6.88 21.55 34.81
CA THR A 4 7.94 22.57 34.81
C THR A 4 9.17 21.94 35.43
N GLY A 5 10.18 21.62 34.61
CA GLY A 5 11.47 21.10 35.05
C GLY A 5 12.55 21.54 34.07
N ASN A 6 13.78 21.70 34.56
CA ASN A 6 14.93 21.99 33.70
C ASN A 6 15.54 20.68 33.20
N CYS A 7 16.03 20.69 31.96
CA CYS A 7 16.77 19.59 31.38
C CYS A 7 18.09 19.38 32.14
N ALA A 8 18.36 18.17 32.63
CA ALA A 8 19.59 17.90 33.37
C ALA A 8 20.86 18.03 32.52
N ALA A 9 20.77 17.82 31.20
CA ALA A 9 21.90 17.89 30.29
C ALA A 9 22.26 19.32 29.83
N CYS A 10 21.27 20.19 29.57
CA CYS A 10 21.51 21.53 29.05
C CYS A 10 21.03 22.66 29.97
N SER A 11 20.45 22.33 31.13
CA SER A 11 19.89 23.25 32.13
C SER A 11 18.76 24.15 31.64
N LEU A 12 18.34 24.04 30.38
CA LEU A 12 17.23 24.81 29.81
C LEU A 12 15.88 24.21 30.20
N ALA A 13 14.86 25.08 30.29
CA ALA A 13 13.50 24.68 30.65
C ALA A 13 12.91 23.65 29.65
N ILE A 14 12.25 22.64 30.20
CA ILE A 14 11.42 21.71 29.45
C ILE A 14 10.02 22.31 29.36
N THR A 15 9.61 22.61 28.14
CA THR A 15 8.29 23.16 27.84
C THR A 15 7.47 22.10 27.12
N ARG A 16 6.14 22.26 27.09
CA ARG A 16 5.23 21.36 26.37
C ARG A 16 5.52 21.24 24.86
N LYS A 17 6.32 22.16 24.31
CA LYS A 17 6.70 22.17 22.89
C LYS A 17 7.92 21.29 22.60
N HIS A 18 8.66 20.86 23.62
CA HIS A 18 9.85 20.05 23.46
C HIS A 18 9.54 18.60 23.86
N TYR A 19 9.92 17.65 23.01
CA TYR A 19 9.91 16.26 23.44
C TYR A 19 10.94 16.06 24.56
N SER A 20 10.50 15.42 25.64
CA SER A 20 11.32 15.17 26.82
C SER A 20 11.12 13.75 27.34
N ILE A 21 12.17 13.23 27.98
CA ILE A 21 12.18 11.93 28.64
C ILE A 21 12.49 12.11 30.13
N LEU A 22 11.80 11.34 30.97
CA LEU A 22 12.11 11.20 32.39
C LEU A 22 12.85 9.88 32.60
N TRP A 23 14.06 9.97 33.13
CA TRP A 23 14.81 8.78 33.51
C TRP A 23 14.30 8.24 34.84
N PHE A 24 13.93 6.97 34.88
CA PHE A 24 13.32 6.36 36.05
C PHE A 24 14.29 6.26 37.25
N SER A 25 15.57 5.96 37.00
CA SER A 25 16.52 5.70 38.08
C SER A 25 17.02 6.95 38.80
N CYS A 26 17.00 8.11 38.14
CA CYS A 26 17.52 9.36 38.71
C CYS A 26 16.48 10.48 38.79
N ASP A 27 15.24 10.21 38.36
CA ASP A 27 14.12 11.14 38.30
C ASP A 27 14.49 12.47 37.60
N GLN A 28 15.42 12.39 36.64
CA GLN A 28 15.91 13.55 35.88
C GLN A 28 15.19 13.65 34.55
N TRP A 29 14.68 14.85 34.28
CA TRP A 29 14.11 15.19 32.98
C TRP A 29 15.19 15.65 32.00
N ASN A 30 15.11 15.22 30.75
CA ASN A 30 15.99 15.68 29.68
C ASN A 30 15.22 15.93 28.39
N HIS A 31 15.63 16.90 27.59
CA HIS A 31 15.16 16.99 26.20
C HIS A 31 15.67 15.79 25.43
N ILE A 32 14.84 15.25 24.53
CA ILE A 32 15.26 14.13 23.67
C ILE A 32 16.50 14.49 22.84
N LYS A 33 16.58 15.72 22.33
CA LYS A 33 17.76 16.21 21.60
C LYS A 33 19.04 16.30 22.45
N CYS A 34 18.92 16.32 23.77
CA CYS A 34 20.05 16.43 24.69
C CYS A 34 20.49 15.06 25.21
N VAL A 35 19.80 14.01 24.83
CA VAL A 35 20.21 12.63 25.08
C VAL A 35 20.62 12.06 23.74
N ASP A 36 21.90 11.66 23.61
CA ASP A 36 22.48 11.09 22.39
C ASP A 36 21.93 9.67 22.14
N LEU A 37 20.63 9.59 21.88
CA LEU A 37 19.96 8.36 21.50
C LEU A 37 20.19 8.13 20.00
N SER A 38 20.57 6.91 19.65
CA SER A 38 20.66 6.51 18.25
C SER A 38 19.28 6.57 17.58
N VAL A 39 19.25 6.68 16.25
CA VAL A 39 18.00 6.68 15.46
C VAL A 39 17.14 5.45 15.77
N ALA A 40 17.77 4.30 16.03
CA ALA A 40 17.07 3.07 16.44
C ALA A 40 16.44 3.21 17.84
N GLN A 41 17.17 3.80 18.80
CA GLN A 41 16.66 4.05 20.14
C GLN A 41 15.53 5.09 20.15
N LEU A 42 15.60 6.12 19.31
CA LEU A 42 14.54 7.10 19.12
C LEU A 42 13.28 6.48 18.52
N LYS A 43 13.41 5.62 17.50
CA LYS A 43 12.28 4.90 16.90
C LYS A 43 11.60 3.96 17.90
N ASN A 44 12.41 3.25 18.70
CA ASN A 44 11.88 2.42 19.79
C ASN A 44 11.17 3.27 20.84
N PHE A 45 11.75 4.41 21.21
CA PHE A 45 11.14 5.36 22.14
C PHE A 45 9.79 5.88 21.62
N GLU A 46 9.68 6.27 20.35
CA GLU A 46 8.41 6.71 19.75
C GLU A 46 7.37 5.58 19.71
N MET A 47 7.80 4.36 19.39
CA MET A 47 6.93 3.19 19.35
C MET A 47 6.44 2.81 20.75
N GLU A 48 7.30 2.90 21.76
CA GLU A 48 6.96 2.68 23.16
C GLU A 48 6.14 3.80 23.75
N LEU A 49 6.35 5.06 23.38
CA LEU A 49 5.49 6.17 23.81
C LEU A 49 4.06 6.00 23.29
N LYS A 50 3.93 5.55 22.03
CA LYS A 50 2.63 5.21 21.43
C LYS A 50 1.98 4.00 22.12
N LYS A 51 2.76 3.04 22.63
CA LYS A 51 2.26 1.85 23.35
C LYS A 51 2.01 2.09 24.85
N SER A 52 2.79 2.94 25.50
CA SER A 52 2.78 3.18 26.96
C SER A 52 1.64 4.08 27.43
N LEU A 53 0.96 4.78 26.52
CA LEU A 53 -0.37 5.35 26.79
C LEU A 53 -1.41 4.28 27.21
N LYS A 54 -1.10 2.97 27.11
CA LYS A 54 -1.99 1.86 27.48
C LYS A 54 -1.44 0.86 28.50
N LYS A 55 -0.23 1.02 29.06
CA LYS A 55 0.31 0.07 30.06
C LYS A 55 1.10 0.76 31.16
N SER A 56 0.64 0.59 32.41
CA SER A 56 1.23 1.14 33.63
C SER A 56 2.46 0.38 34.17
N ARG A 57 3.02 -0.59 33.43
CA ARG A 57 4.17 -1.40 33.87
C ARG A 57 5.02 -1.94 32.70
N GLY A 58 5.43 -1.08 31.78
CA GLY A 58 6.36 -1.44 30.70
C GLY A 58 7.64 -0.61 30.78
N ASP A 59 8.78 -1.30 30.71
CA ASP A 59 10.17 -0.83 30.55
C ASP A 59 10.52 0.58 31.06
N ARG A 60 11.20 0.60 32.21
CA ARG A 60 11.69 1.81 32.85
C ARG A 60 13.05 2.17 32.26
N TRP A 61 13.12 3.35 31.66
CA TRP A 61 14.34 3.83 31.00
C TRP A 61 15.34 4.34 32.04
N ASN A 62 16.54 3.74 32.06
CA ASN A 62 17.65 4.14 32.92
C ASN A 62 18.60 5.06 32.16
N CYS A 63 19.07 6.12 32.81
CA CYS A 63 20.04 7.03 32.21
C CYS A 63 21.38 6.31 31.93
N PRO A 64 22.19 6.69 30.91
CA PRO A 64 23.46 6.02 30.63
C PRO A 64 24.43 5.97 31.82
N SER A 65 24.45 7.01 32.65
CA SER A 65 25.24 7.04 33.88
C SER A 65 24.69 6.09 34.95
N CYS A 66 23.37 5.96 35.03
CA CYS A 66 22.65 5.04 35.93
C CYS A 66 22.92 3.59 35.52
N LEU A 67 22.86 3.31 34.22
CA LEU A 67 23.14 1.99 33.64
C LEU A 67 24.60 1.58 33.89
N ARG A 68 25.57 2.50 33.70
CA ARG A 68 26.98 2.23 34.02
C ARG A 68 27.20 1.91 35.50
N ALA A 69 26.51 2.61 36.41
CA ALA A 69 26.60 2.34 37.84
C ALA A 69 26.01 0.97 38.23
N GLU A 70 24.91 0.53 37.59
CA GLU A 70 24.33 -0.80 37.80
C GLU A 70 25.26 -1.92 37.30
N VAL A 71 25.90 -1.74 36.14
CA VAL A 71 26.88 -2.70 35.59
C VAL A 71 28.08 -2.83 36.52
N GLN A 72 28.59 -1.72 37.07
CA GLN A 72 29.71 -1.73 38.00
C GLN A 72 29.36 -2.38 39.35
N LYS A 73 28.18 -2.12 39.91
CA LYS A 73 27.69 -2.80 41.12
C LYS A 73 27.56 -4.32 40.92
N SER A 74 27.13 -4.75 39.74
CA SER A 74 26.98 -6.17 39.40
C SER A 74 28.33 -6.90 39.30
N GLN A 75 29.40 -6.19 38.94
CA GLN A 75 30.76 -6.75 38.90
C GLN A 75 31.44 -6.78 40.27
N ALA A 76 31.14 -5.82 41.16
CA ALA A 76 31.73 -5.77 42.50
C ALA A 76 31.28 -6.94 43.40
N ASN A 77 30.05 -7.46 43.22
CA ASN A 77 29.51 -8.58 44.00
C ASN A 77 30.03 -9.97 43.58
N ARG A 78 30.93 -10.08 42.59
CA ARG A 78 31.44 -11.38 42.10
C ARG A 78 32.76 -11.84 42.74
N LYS A 79 33.29 -11.15 43.75
CA LYS A 79 34.58 -11.51 44.38
C LYS A 79 34.49 -12.47 45.58
N SER A 80 33.32 -13.05 45.87
CA SER A 80 33.18 -14.01 46.97
C SER A 80 32.19 -15.12 46.61
N LEU A 81 32.58 -16.04 45.72
CA LEU A 81 31.91 -17.33 45.61
C LEU A 81 32.96 -18.43 45.49
N SER A 82 32.86 -19.37 46.43
CA SER A 82 33.50 -20.67 46.53
C SER A 82 33.48 -21.47 45.22
N PRO A 83 34.30 -22.54 45.09
CA PRO A 83 34.40 -23.31 43.85
C PRO A 83 33.04 -23.86 43.46
N VAL A 84 32.59 -23.53 42.25
CA VAL A 84 31.35 -24.05 41.66
C VAL A 84 31.51 -25.56 41.42
N PRO A 85 30.55 -26.43 41.79
CA PRO A 85 30.59 -27.83 41.41
C PRO A 85 30.44 -27.93 39.89
N SER A 86 31.17 -28.85 39.25
CA SER A 86 31.20 -29.07 37.80
C SER A 86 29.86 -28.83 37.11
N SER A 87 29.87 -27.91 36.15
CA SER A 87 28.78 -27.62 35.22
C SER A 87 28.36 -28.90 34.49
N VAL A 88 27.30 -29.55 34.95
CA VAL A 88 26.47 -30.39 34.10
C VAL A 88 25.94 -29.46 33.01
N GLN A 89 26.30 -29.69 31.75
CA GLN A 89 25.70 -28.96 30.64
C GLN A 89 24.17 -29.13 30.75
N PRO A 90 23.38 -28.06 30.70
CA PRO A 90 21.94 -28.21 30.70
C PRO A 90 21.58 -28.99 29.43
N GLU A 91 20.92 -30.13 29.58
CA GLU A 91 20.36 -30.87 28.46
C GLU A 91 19.50 -29.90 27.65
N ARG A 92 19.88 -29.67 26.39
CA ARG A 92 19.11 -28.82 25.48
C ARG A 92 17.74 -29.45 25.29
N ASN A 93 16.71 -28.81 25.81
CA ASN A 93 15.35 -29.21 25.49
C ASN A 93 15.08 -28.90 24.01
N PRO A 94 14.44 -29.81 23.26
CA PRO A 94 13.99 -29.56 21.89
C PRO A 94 12.83 -28.55 21.94
N GLY A 95 13.19 -27.27 21.98
CA GLY A 95 12.27 -26.15 22.20
C GLY A 95 12.96 -24.87 22.64
N ASP A 96 14.20 -24.97 23.15
CA ASP A 96 14.97 -23.79 23.55
C ASP A 96 15.52 -23.04 22.32
N LEU A 97 14.88 -21.94 21.97
CA LEU A 97 15.36 -20.97 20.99
C LEU A 97 16.67 -20.35 21.48
N THR A 98 17.74 -20.55 20.73
CA THR A 98 19.00 -19.89 21.02
C THR A 98 18.99 -18.46 20.49
N LEU A 99 19.87 -17.62 21.04
CA LEU A 99 20.08 -16.28 20.51
C LEU A 99 20.44 -16.29 19.01
N LEU A 100 21.19 -17.31 18.58
CA LEU A 100 21.55 -17.50 17.18
C LEU A 100 20.31 -17.79 16.30
N ASP A 101 19.37 -18.59 16.79
CA ASP A 101 18.11 -18.87 16.08
C ASP A 101 17.26 -17.60 15.93
N ILE A 102 17.25 -16.75 16.95
CA ILE A 102 16.58 -15.44 16.92
C ILE A 102 17.26 -14.53 15.89
N MET A 103 18.60 -14.44 15.91
CA MET A 103 19.35 -13.62 14.94
C MET A 103 19.10 -14.08 13.50
N ASN A 104 19.21 -15.39 13.23
CA ASN A 104 18.93 -15.95 11.91
C ASN A 104 17.49 -15.67 11.45
N LYS A 105 16.52 -15.67 12.38
CA LYS A 105 15.14 -15.34 12.06
C LYS A 105 14.96 -13.85 11.75
N LEU A 106 15.65 -12.97 12.48
CA LEU A 106 15.64 -11.52 12.21
C LEU A 106 16.25 -11.21 10.84
N ASP A 107 17.37 -11.85 10.49
CA ASP A 107 18.01 -11.66 9.18
C ASP A 107 17.09 -12.09 8.03
N ARG A 108 16.37 -13.22 8.20
CA ARG A 108 15.36 -13.65 7.22
C ARG A 108 14.20 -12.66 7.12
N MET A 109 13.68 -12.19 8.25
CA MET A 109 12.60 -11.19 8.26
C MET A 109 13.02 -9.88 7.61
N GLU A 110 14.26 -9.44 7.78
CA GLU A 110 14.78 -8.25 7.12
C GLU A 110 14.90 -8.44 5.60
N LEU A 111 15.32 -9.63 5.15
CA LEU A 111 15.35 -9.95 3.73
C LEU A 111 13.94 -9.95 3.12
N GLU A 112 12.99 -10.63 3.77
CA GLU A 112 11.58 -10.67 3.34
C GLU A 112 10.95 -9.27 3.33
N SER A 113 11.25 -8.45 4.34
CA SER A 113 10.76 -7.07 4.41
C SER A 113 11.31 -6.20 3.28
N ARG A 114 12.58 -6.39 2.88
CA ARG A 114 13.17 -5.68 1.74
C ARG A 114 12.53 -6.09 0.43
N GLU A 115 12.29 -7.38 0.25
CA GLU A 115 11.64 -7.90 -0.94
C GLU A 115 10.19 -7.43 -1.07
N LEU A 116 9.43 -7.43 0.03
CA LEU A 116 8.09 -6.87 0.06
C LEU A 116 8.07 -5.38 -0.29
N ALA A 117 9.04 -4.60 0.21
CA ALA A 117 9.16 -3.19 -0.15
C ALA A 117 9.46 -2.99 -1.64
N ARG A 118 10.28 -3.85 -2.24
CA ARG A 118 10.57 -3.83 -3.69
C ARG A 118 9.29 -4.10 -4.50
N ILE A 119 8.57 -5.18 -4.18
CA ILE A 119 7.32 -5.55 -4.86
C ILE A 119 6.27 -4.44 -4.73
N TYR A 120 6.15 -3.83 -3.54
CA TYR A 120 5.23 -2.73 -3.31
C TYR A 120 5.51 -1.52 -4.21
N ASN A 121 6.78 -1.16 -4.37
CA ASN A 121 7.18 -0.06 -5.25
C ASN A 121 6.89 -0.38 -6.73
N GLU A 122 7.18 -1.60 -7.17
CA GLU A 122 6.83 -2.06 -8.53
C GLU A 122 5.32 -2.00 -8.77
N GLN A 123 4.51 -2.40 -7.79
CA GLN A 123 3.06 -2.31 -7.89
C GLN A 123 2.57 -0.87 -7.98
N LEU A 124 3.19 0.07 -7.26
CA LEU A 124 2.89 1.50 -7.39
C LEU A 124 3.17 2.03 -8.80
N GLU A 125 4.30 1.63 -9.40
CA GLU A 125 4.65 2.03 -10.77
C GLU A 125 3.64 1.50 -11.79
N VAL A 126 3.25 0.23 -11.67
CA VAL A 126 2.22 -0.40 -12.52
C VAL A 126 0.88 0.32 -12.34
N ASN A 127 0.45 0.57 -11.10
CA ASN A 127 -0.80 1.27 -10.83
C ASN A 127 -0.81 2.68 -11.43
N ASN A 128 0.31 3.42 -11.31
CA ASN A 128 0.45 4.75 -11.91
C ASN A 128 0.41 4.70 -13.45
N LYS A 129 0.93 3.63 -14.06
CA LYS A 129 0.81 3.41 -15.50
C LYS A 129 -0.64 3.15 -15.90
N LEU A 130 -1.32 2.24 -15.21
CA LEU A 130 -2.72 1.90 -15.47
C LEU A 130 -3.64 3.10 -15.27
N GLN A 131 -3.41 3.92 -14.25
CA GLN A 131 -4.21 5.14 -14.03
C GLN A 131 -4.10 6.10 -15.22
N ARG A 132 -2.89 6.29 -15.76
CA ARG A 132 -2.68 7.11 -16.97
C ARG A 132 -3.39 6.53 -18.20
N GLU A 133 -3.40 5.22 -18.35
CA GLU A 133 -4.12 4.56 -19.44
C GLU A 133 -5.64 4.75 -19.31
N ILE A 134 -6.18 4.64 -18.09
CA ILE A 134 -7.60 4.93 -17.79
C ILE A 134 -7.94 6.38 -18.14
N ASP A 135 -7.12 7.34 -17.70
CA ASP A 135 -7.35 8.77 -17.97
C ASP A 135 -7.31 9.07 -19.48
N ASN A 136 -6.40 8.42 -20.22
CA ASN A 136 -6.32 8.52 -21.68
C ASN A 136 -7.58 7.95 -22.36
N VAL A 137 -8.03 6.76 -21.95
CA VAL A 137 -9.26 6.16 -22.49
C VAL A 137 -10.47 7.03 -22.19
N ASN A 138 -10.60 7.53 -20.96
CA ASN A 138 -11.70 8.43 -20.58
C ASN A 138 -11.69 9.72 -21.41
N SER A 139 -10.51 10.31 -21.64
CA SER A 139 -10.37 11.50 -22.49
C SER A 139 -10.82 11.23 -23.93
N ARG A 140 -10.44 10.05 -24.48
CA ARG A 140 -10.89 9.63 -25.82
C ARG A 140 -12.40 9.38 -25.87
N MET A 141 -12.99 8.77 -24.84
CA MET A 141 -14.43 8.56 -24.77
C MET A 141 -15.18 9.88 -24.70
N LEU A 142 -14.74 10.83 -23.87
CA LEU A 142 -15.33 12.17 -23.80
C LEU A 142 -15.23 12.91 -25.14
N ALA A 143 -14.11 12.77 -25.84
CA ALA A 143 -13.97 13.35 -27.18
C ALA A 143 -14.99 12.74 -28.16
N VAL A 144 -15.14 11.42 -28.18
CA VAL A 144 -16.15 10.74 -29.01
C VAL A 144 -17.56 11.16 -28.62
N GLU A 145 -17.88 11.24 -27.33
CA GLU A 145 -19.19 11.68 -26.85
C GLU A 145 -19.50 13.12 -27.28
N ASN A 146 -18.52 14.02 -27.21
CA ASN A 146 -18.66 15.40 -27.66
C ASN A 146 -18.86 15.48 -29.18
N GLU A 147 -18.14 14.67 -29.96
CA GLU A 147 -18.33 14.60 -31.42
C GLU A 147 -19.72 14.03 -31.77
N LEU A 148 -20.22 13.03 -31.04
CA LEU A 148 -21.58 12.52 -31.20
C LEU A 148 -22.63 13.57 -30.83
N LYS A 149 -22.45 14.31 -29.73
CA LYS A 149 -23.33 15.43 -29.36
C LYS A 149 -23.33 16.55 -30.39
N LYS A 150 -22.17 16.88 -30.97
CA LYS A 150 -22.09 17.84 -32.09
C LYS A 150 -22.83 17.32 -33.30
N ARG A 151 -22.68 16.06 -33.69
CA ARG A 151 -23.46 15.48 -34.81
C ARG A 151 -24.95 15.49 -34.51
N ASN A 152 -25.37 15.14 -33.30
CA ASN A 152 -26.78 15.12 -32.91
C ASN A 152 -27.38 16.52 -32.70
N GLY A 153 -26.55 17.53 -32.40
CA GLY A 153 -26.95 18.94 -32.32
C GLY A 153 -26.85 19.69 -33.66
N LEU A 154 -26.07 19.18 -34.62
CA LEU A 154 -26.00 19.64 -36.01
C LEU A 154 -26.97 18.89 -36.93
N SER A 155 -27.47 17.72 -36.53
CA SER A 155 -28.67 17.13 -37.12
C SER A 155 -29.88 17.91 -36.61
N GLY A 156 -30.11 19.05 -37.24
CA GLY A 156 -31.47 19.52 -37.45
C GLY A 156 -32.31 18.31 -37.83
N THR A 157 -33.41 18.16 -37.11
CA THR A 157 -34.36 17.05 -37.18
C THR A 157 -34.89 16.74 -38.59
N ASP A 158 -34.55 17.53 -39.60
CA ASP A 158 -35.00 17.37 -40.98
C ASP A 158 -34.06 16.50 -41.83
N GLN A 159 -32.74 16.50 -41.63
CA GLN A 159 -31.81 15.76 -42.52
C GLN A 159 -31.64 14.28 -42.16
N SER A 160 -31.78 13.91 -40.88
CA SER A 160 -31.72 12.50 -40.49
C SER A 160 -32.94 11.73 -40.98
N GLU A 161 -34.12 12.37 -40.96
CA GLU A 161 -35.37 11.75 -41.41
C GLU A 161 -35.38 11.59 -42.92
N GLU A 162 -34.90 12.58 -43.69
CA GLU A 162 -34.63 12.43 -45.14
C GLU A 162 -33.63 11.32 -45.44
N PHE A 163 -32.54 11.19 -44.68
CA PHE A 163 -31.54 10.15 -44.93
C PHE A 163 -32.07 8.73 -44.64
N TYR A 164 -32.85 8.56 -43.57
CA TYR A 164 -33.51 7.28 -43.28
C TYR A 164 -34.60 6.97 -44.31
N GLN A 165 -35.36 7.97 -44.75
CA GLN A 165 -36.39 7.80 -45.78
C GLN A 165 -35.77 7.44 -47.14
N GLU A 166 -34.70 8.12 -47.55
CA GLU A 166 -33.98 7.83 -48.80
C GLU A 166 -33.34 6.42 -48.76
N TYR A 167 -32.83 5.99 -47.60
CA TYR A 167 -32.33 4.63 -47.42
C TYR A 167 -33.46 3.60 -47.57
N TYR A 168 -34.61 3.83 -46.93
CA TYR A 168 -35.78 2.95 -47.04
C TYR A 168 -36.32 2.87 -48.48
N ASP A 169 -36.43 4.00 -49.17
CA ASP A 169 -36.91 4.05 -50.56
C ASP A 169 -35.95 3.33 -51.51
N ARG A 170 -34.64 3.42 -51.26
CA ARG A 170 -33.60 2.72 -52.03
C ARG A 170 -33.60 1.22 -51.80
N GLU A 171 -33.77 0.76 -50.55
CA GLU A 171 -33.94 -0.67 -50.25
C GLU A 171 -35.22 -1.22 -50.89
N GLN A 172 -36.34 -0.49 -50.80
CA GLN A 172 -37.60 -0.88 -51.45
C GLN A 172 -37.45 -0.97 -52.97
N HIS A 173 -36.77 0.00 -53.60
CA HIS A 173 -36.49 -0.03 -55.04
C HIS A 173 -35.64 -1.25 -55.42
N CYS A 174 -34.58 -1.53 -54.67
CA CYS A 174 -33.72 -2.69 -54.92
C CYS A 174 -34.47 -4.02 -54.75
N LEU A 175 -35.34 -4.12 -53.74
CA LEU A 175 -36.18 -5.31 -53.52
C LEU A 175 -37.23 -5.46 -54.62
N MET A 176 -37.82 -4.37 -55.11
CA MET A 176 -38.77 -4.37 -56.22
C MET A 176 -38.10 -4.73 -57.55
N GLU A 177 -36.88 -4.26 -57.81
CA GLU A 177 -36.09 -4.70 -58.96
C GLU A 177 -35.71 -6.18 -58.85
N TYR A 178 -35.32 -6.65 -57.66
CA TYR A 178 -35.03 -8.06 -57.43
C TYR A 178 -36.27 -8.94 -57.63
N ALA A 179 -37.43 -8.51 -57.11
CA ALA A 179 -38.70 -9.19 -57.29
C ALA A 179 -39.16 -9.14 -58.76
N SER A 180 -38.99 -8.03 -59.45
CA SER A 180 -39.32 -7.88 -60.88
C SER A 180 -38.41 -8.77 -61.75
N ASN A 181 -37.12 -8.81 -61.47
CA ASN A 181 -36.17 -9.71 -62.13
C ASN A 181 -36.46 -11.18 -61.84
N PHE A 182 -36.89 -11.50 -60.61
CA PHE A 182 -37.30 -12.86 -60.23
C PHE A 182 -38.60 -13.28 -60.94
N ILE A 183 -39.59 -12.39 -61.04
CA ILE A 183 -40.86 -12.63 -61.76
C ILE A 183 -40.58 -12.77 -63.27
N MET A 184 -39.78 -11.89 -63.88
CA MET A 184 -39.37 -12.01 -65.28
C MET A 184 -38.57 -13.31 -65.54
N SER A 185 -37.79 -13.78 -64.56
CA SER A 185 -37.08 -15.07 -64.68
C SER A 185 -38.01 -16.29 -64.57
N LEU A 186 -39.15 -16.16 -63.88
CA LEU A 186 -40.18 -17.20 -63.79
C LEU A 186 -41.05 -17.26 -65.05
N GLU A 187 -41.21 -16.14 -65.77
CA GLU A 187 -41.91 -16.09 -67.07
C GLU A 187 -41.05 -16.63 -68.24
N ILE A 188 -39.74 -16.85 -68.04
CA ILE A 188 -38.80 -17.40 -69.04
C ILE A 188 -38.50 -18.89 -68.83
N LEU A 189 -39.17 -19.57 -67.89
CA LEU A 189 -39.15 -21.04 -67.85
C LEU A 189 -40.26 -21.59 -68.76
N PRO A 190 -39.91 -22.34 -69.83
CA PRO A 190 -40.91 -23.00 -70.65
C PRO A 190 -41.55 -24.08 -69.80
N TRP A 191 -42.80 -23.87 -69.38
CA TRP A 191 -43.66 -24.94 -68.94
C TRP A 191 -43.82 -25.86 -70.15
N GLY A 192 -43.01 -26.92 -70.18
CA GLY A 192 -43.10 -27.97 -71.18
C GLY A 192 -44.55 -28.44 -71.24
N LYS A 193 -45.14 -28.33 -72.43
CA LYS A 193 -46.44 -28.90 -72.73
C LYS A 193 -46.46 -30.34 -72.27
N VAL A 194 -47.31 -30.60 -71.30
CA VAL A 194 -47.82 -31.92 -71.00
C VAL A 194 -48.81 -32.27 -72.12
N SER A 195 -48.51 -33.39 -72.78
CA SER A 195 -49.45 -34.35 -73.38
C SER A 195 -49.93 -34.20 -74.83
N ALA A 196 -49.58 -35.25 -75.60
CA ALA A 196 -50.39 -36.04 -76.53
C ALA A 196 -51.38 -35.33 -77.48
N CYS A 197 -50.98 -35.22 -78.75
CA CYS A 197 -51.49 -36.01 -79.89
C CYS A 197 -50.69 -35.62 -81.16
#